data_AF-A0A357D0B8-F1
#
_entry.id   AF-A0A357D0B8-F1
#
_cell.length_a   1.000
_cell.length_b   1.000
_cell.length_c   1.000
_cell.angle_alpha   90.00
_cell.angle_beta   90.00
_cell.angle_gamma   90.00
#
_symmetry.space_group_name_H-M   'P 1'
#
loop_
_entity.id
_entity.type
_entity.pdbx_description
1 polymer ?
#
loop_
_entity_poly.entity_id
_entity_poly.type
_entity_poly.pdbx_seq_one_letter_code
_entity_poly.pdbx_strand_id
1 'polypeptide(L)' 'MTDIVLDGVVEEIIYSNDENGYTVCTINAMGEPVTLVGIMPFINEGETIRARGSWQVHATFGR' A
#
# COMPACT_ATOMS: atom_id res chain seq x y z
N MET A 1 -5.16 0.60 18.40
CA MET A 1 -5.30 0.21 16.98
C MET A 1 -4.38 -0.96 16.76
N THR A 2 -4.88 -2.07 16.21
CA THR A 2 -4.06 -3.26 15.96
C THR A 2 -3.31 -3.06 14.65
N ASP A 3 -1.98 -3.10 14.70
CA ASP A 3 -1.16 -3.18 13.49
C ASP A 3 -1.49 -4.48 12.74
N ILE A 4 -1.78 -4.37 11.45
CA ILE A 4 -1.90 -5.49 10.53
C ILE A 4 -0.61 -5.62 9.72
N VAL A 5 -0.31 -6.84 9.29
CA VAL A 5 0.76 -7.13 8.34
C VAL A 5 0.14 -7.77 7.12
N LEU A 6 0.47 -7.25 5.94
CA LEU A 6 0.02 -7.75 4.66
C LEU A 6 1.25 -8.08 3.81
N ASP A 7 1.25 -9.28 3.23
CA ASP A 7 2.22 -9.72 2.23
C ASP A 7 1.53 -9.70 0.86
N GLY A 8 2.22 -9.20 -0.16
CA GLY A 8 1.67 -9.13 -1.50
C GLY A 8 2.65 -8.66 -2.55
N VAL A 9 2.22 -8.69 -3.81
CA VAL A 9 2.99 -8.19 -4.94
C VAL A 9 2.47 -6.82 -5.33
N VAL A 10 3.35 -5.83 -5.53
CA VAL A 10 2.95 -4.50 -6.03
C VAL A 10 2.44 -4.65 -7.46
N GLU A 11 1.16 -4.36 -7.68
CA GLU A 11 0.53 -4.41 -9.01
C GLU A 11 0.72 -3.10 -9.77
N GLU A 12 0.47 -1.98 -9.09
CA GLU A 12 0.52 -0.65 -9.70
C GLU A 12 0.96 0.41 -8.68
N ILE A 13 1.82 1.33 -9.09
CA ILE A 13 2.16 2.53 -8.31
C ILE A 13 1.34 3.70 -8.85
N ILE A 14 0.33 4.12 -8.09
CA ILE A 14 -0.62 5.19 -8.47
C ILE A 14 0.04 6.56 -8.32
N TYR A 15 0.85 6.74 -7.28
CA TYR A 15 1.58 7.97 -7.00
C TYR A 15 2.82 7.67 -6.15
N SER A 16 3.95 8.31 -6.45
CA SER A 16 5.13 8.33 -5.60
C SER A 16 5.71 9.73 -5.52
N ASN A 17 6.22 10.07 -4.35
CA ASN A 17 7.01 11.27 -4.10
C ASN A 17 8.39 10.84 -3.60
N ASP A 18 9.39 10.96 -4.49
CA ASP A 18 10.77 10.57 -4.20
C ASP A 18 11.46 11.44 -3.16
N GLU A 19 10.97 12.67 -2.89
CA GLU A 19 11.58 13.58 -1.92
C GLU A 19 11.36 13.12 -0.47
N ASN A 20 10.20 12.52 -0.18
CA ASN A 20 9.83 12.07 1.16
C ASN A 20 9.48 10.57 1.26
N GLY A 21 9.48 9.86 0.12
CA GLY A 21 9.15 8.44 0.03
C GLY A 21 7.65 8.14 0.19
N TYR A 22 6.78 9.14 0.09
CA TYR A 22 5.33 8.93 0.15
C TYR A 22 4.84 8.25 -1.13
N THR A 23 4.16 7.12 -0.97
CA THR A 23 3.72 6.29 -2.08
C THR A 23 2.28 5.83 -1.85
N VAL A 24 1.51 5.83 -2.92
CA VAL A 24 0.19 5.21 -3.04
C VAL A 24 0.32 4.12 -4.09
N CYS A 25 0.09 2.89 -3.70
CA CYS A 25 0.18 1.75 -4.60
C CYS A 25 -0.91 0.72 -4.29
N THR A 26 -1.19 -0.13 -5.27
CA THR A 26 -2.03 -1.31 -5.09
C THR A 26 -1.15 -2.55 -5.04
N ILE A 27 -1.43 -3.43 -4.09
CA ILE A 27 -0.81 -4.74 -3.99
C ILE A 27 -1.85 -5.84 -4.22
N ASN A 28 -1.42 -6.97 -4.76
CA ASN A 28 -2.16 -8.21 -4.73
C ASN A 28 -1.84 -8.95 -3.43
N ALA A 29 -2.74 -8.90 -2.46
CA ALA A 29 -2.63 -9.62 -1.20
C ALA A 29 -3.52 -10.86 -1.26
N MET A 30 -2.91 -12.04 -1.48
CA MET A 30 -3.63 -13.32 -1.49
C MET A 30 -4.78 -13.39 -2.51
N GLY A 31 -4.67 -12.71 -3.66
CA GLY A 31 -5.69 -12.66 -4.70
C GLY A 31 -6.64 -11.47 -4.59
N GLU A 32 -6.56 -10.69 -3.50
CA GLU A 32 -7.37 -9.49 -3.30
C GLU A 32 -6.52 -8.23 -3.52
N PRO A 33 -6.97 -7.29 -4.37
CA PRO A 33 -6.27 -6.02 -4.54
C PRO A 33 -6.46 -5.14 -3.30
N VAL A 34 -5.36 -4.64 -2.74
CA VAL A 34 -5.35 -3.77 -1.56
C VAL A 34 -4.55 -2.51 -1.85
N THR A 35 -5.15 -1.34 -1.60
CA THR A 35 -4.44 -0.06 -1.70
C THR A 35 -3.67 0.25 -0.41
N LEU A 36 -2.39 0.53 -0.56
CA LEU A 36 -1.50 1.01 0.49
C LEU A 36 -1.22 2.49 0.32
N VAL A 37 -1.16 3.21 1.44
CA VAL A 37 -0.81 4.63 1.50
C VAL A 37 0.16 4.83 2.64
N GLY A 38 1.33 5.39 2.36
CA GLY A 38 2.32 5.63 3.40
C GLY A 38 3.71 5.92 2.87
N ILE A 39 4.71 5.87 3.76
CA ILE A 39 6.11 6.05 3.40
C ILE A 39 6.69 4.69 3.00
N MET A 40 6.89 4.51 1.69
CA MET A 40 7.39 3.28 1.07
C MET A 40 8.39 3.66 -0.03
N PRO A 41 9.63 4.05 0.35
CA PRO A 41 10.64 4.45 -0.61
C PRO A 41 11.18 3.24 -1.38
N PHE A 42 11.52 3.46 -2.66
CA PHE A 42 12.14 2.47 -3.55
C PHE A 42 11.30 1.23 -3.90
N ILE A 43 9.98 1.29 -3.78
CA ILE A 43 9.12 0.18 -4.25
C ILE A 43 9.00 0.18 -5.77
N ASN A 44 8.86 -1.00 -6.36
CA ASN A 44 8.66 -1.16 -7.80
C ASN A 44 7.49 -2.10 -8.08
N GLU A 45 6.84 -1.92 -9.23
CA GLU A 45 5.83 -2.86 -9.73
C GLU A 45 6.43 -4.25 -9.95
N GLY A 46 5.69 -5.30 -9.59
CA GLY A 46 6.14 -6.69 -9.60
C GLY A 46 7.00 -7.09 -8.39
N GLU A 47 7.32 -6.16 -7.48
CA GLU A 47 8.06 -6.47 -6.27
C GLU A 47 7.16 -7.15 -5.22
N THR A 48 7.69 -8.16 -4.53
CA THR A 48 7.01 -8.76 -3.38
C THR A 48 7.38 -7.99 -2.12
N ILE A 49 6.38 -7.43 -1.44
CA ILE A 49 6.58 -6.61 -0.24
C ILE A 49 5.81 -7.15 0.96
N ARG A 50 6.25 -6.73 2.14
CA ARG A 50 5.51 -6.87 3.41
C ARG A 50 5.21 -5.49 3.97
N ALA A 51 3.94 -5.12 3.99
CA ALA A 51 3.47 -3.85 4.52
C ALA A 51 2.94 -4.03 5.95
N ARG A 52 3.21 -3.05 6.82
CA ARG A 52 2.62 -2.96 8.16
C ARG A 52 1.90 -1.64 8.30
N GLY A 53 0.68 -1.67 8.81
CA GLY A 53 -0.11 -0.46 9.02
C GLY A 53 -1.41 -0.71 9.76
N SER A 54 -2.35 0.20 9.58
CA SER A 54 -3.71 0.07 10.08
C SER A 54 -4.71 0.36 8.97
N TRP A 55 -5.84 -0.34 8.98
CA TRP A 55 -6.95 -0.01 8.09
C TRP A 55 -7.47 1.39 8.44
N GLN A 56 -7.42 2.29 7.46
CA GLN A 56 -8.14 3.56 7.52
C GLN A 56 -9.27 3.54 6.51
N VAL A 57 -10.49 3.81 7.00
CA VAL A 57 -11.64 4.04 6.16
C VAL A 57 -11.70 5.54 5.87
N HIS A 58 -11.58 5.94 4.60
CA HIS A 58 -11.81 7.32 4.21
C HIS A 58 -13.30 7.65 4.42
N ALA A 59 -13.58 8.52 5.39
CA ALA A 59 -14.95 8.93 5.76
C ALA A 59 -15.76 9.54 4.60
N THR A 60 -15.09 9.98 3.52
CA THR A 60 -15.70 10.72 2.42
C THR A 60 -16.13 9.86 1.23
N PHE A 61 -15.55 8.66 1.05
CA PHE A 61 -15.92 7.74 -0.05
C PHE A 61 -16.28 6.33 0.43
N GLY A 62 -16.77 6.22 1.67
CA GLY A 62 -17.78 5.23 2.08
C GLY A 62 -17.42 3.74 1.95
N ARG A 63 -17.25 3.13 3.14
CA ARG A 63 -17.42 1.70 3.44
C ARG A 63 -16.31 0.75 3.02
#